data_AF-A0AA50HVG4-F1
#
_entry.id   AF-A0AA50HVG4-F1
#
_cell.length_a   1.000
_cell.length_b   1.000
_cell.length_c   1.000
_cell.angle_alpha   90.00
_cell.angle_beta   90.00
_cell.angle_gamma   90.00
#
_symmetry.space_group_name_H-M   'P 1'
#
loop_
_entity.id
_entity.type
_entity.pdbx_description
1 polymer ?
#
loop_
_entity_poly.entity_id
_entity_poly.type
_entity_poly.pdbx_seq_one_letter_code
_entity_poly.pdbx_strand_id
1 'polypeptide(L)'
;MAELNLTPEQHDALEALDRYDLGEVLDLCQTSRSAVALLDLRLDRCGAYVAAKARAFEREVARAAAAKSAKKCSATAEAARRAASDLEFAIEQMRGRSKIEKSEREFFYVDDHIAPPLRATDWVRVVISYRWRPRINDAWSHGTITFTYQIPNERLPAPDLVRPTRKRSPRQRQQDREAEFYSVWQHLKMLGLHAVRNYLREHWPNVSIPSKFEARADGHTGVLNNFSANFWRPE
;
A
#
# COMPACT_ATOMS: atom_id res chain seq x y z
N MET A 1 0.42 -7.03 -1.67
CA MET A 1 1.64 -6.22 -1.49
C MET A 1 1.23 -4.77 -1.70
N ALA A 2 1.47 -3.90 -0.73
CA ALA A 2 1.29 -2.47 -0.94
C ALA A 2 2.62 -1.94 -1.50
N GLU A 3 2.64 -1.59 -2.78
CA GLU A 3 3.81 -0.97 -3.41
C GLU A 3 3.84 0.52 -3.03
N LEU A 4 5.04 1.03 -2.72
CA LEU A 4 5.23 2.43 -2.32
C LEU A 4 4.99 3.35 -3.51
N ASN A 5 5.42 2.90 -4.70
CA ASN A 5 5.35 3.63 -5.95
C ASN A 5 4.24 3.08 -6.84
N LEU A 6 3.56 3.95 -7.58
CA LEU A 6 2.70 3.53 -8.68
C LEU A 6 3.54 3.10 -9.89
N THR A 7 3.07 2.07 -10.59
CA THR A 7 3.72 1.63 -11.83
C THR A 7 3.52 2.67 -12.96
N PRO A 8 4.38 2.70 -13.99
CA PRO A 8 4.17 3.56 -15.15
C PRO A 8 2.79 3.36 -15.79
N GLU A 9 2.35 2.09 -15.95
CA GLU A 9 1.02 1.77 -16.48
C GLU A 9 -0.11 2.36 -15.63
N GLN A 10 0.03 2.35 -14.29
CA GLN A 10 -0.97 2.96 -13.41
C GLN A 10 -1.01 4.48 -13.55
N HIS A 11 0.14 5.14 -13.70
CA HIS A 11 0.19 6.58 -13.96
C HIS A 11 -0.54 6.94 -15.27
N ASP A 12 -0.23 6.22 -16.34
CA ASP A 12 -0.81 6.45 -17.67
C ASP A 12 -2.32 6.17 -17.68
N ALA A 13 -2.76 5.10 -17.01
CA ALA A 13 -4.17 4.77 -16.89
C ALA A 13 -4.95 5.84 -16.11
N LEU A 14 -4.40 6.34 -15.00
CA LEU A 14 -5.03 7.39 -14.21
C LEU A 14 -5.11 8.73 -14.96
N GLU A 15 -4.12 9.05 -15.78
CA GLU A 15 -4.11 10.24 -16.64
C GLU A 15 -5.08 10.12 -17.81
N ALA A 16 -5.24 8.92 -18.38
CA ALA A 16 -6.22 8.67 -19.44
C ALA A 16 -7.67 8.89 -18.98
N LEU A 17 -7.96 8.73 -17.68
CA LEU A 17 -9.28 8.99 -17.12
C LEU A 17 -9.68 10.47 -17.19
N ASP A 18 -8.73 11.40 -17.33
CA ASP A 18 -9.04 12.85 -17.41
C ASP A 18 -9.82 13.23 -18.67
N ARG A 19 -9.90 12.31 -19.64
CA ARG A 19 -10.71 12.47 -20.86
C ARG A 19 -12.19 12.17 -20.66
N TYR A 20 -12.56 11.63 -19.51
CA TYR A 20 -13.92 11.20 -19.22
C TYR A 20 -14.51 12.02 -18.08
N ASP A 21 -15.79 12.37 -18.19
CA ASP A 21 -16.57 12.82 -17.05
C ASP A 21 -17.02 11.58 -16.26
N LEU A 22 -16.29 11.29 -15.19
CA LEU A 22 -16.56 10.12 -14.36
C LEU A 22 -17.96 10.19 -13.72
N GLY A 23 -18.42 11.39 -13.34
CA GLY A 23 -19.76 11.57 -12.77
C GLY A 23 -20.83 11.17 -13.79
N GLU A 24 -20.69 11.66 -15.03
CA GLU A 24 -21.62 11.33 -16.13
C GLU A 24 -21.63 9.81 -16.44
N VAL A 25 -20.47 9.17 -16.48
CA VAL A 25 -20.38 7.72 -16.73
C VAL A 25 -21.04 6.92 -15.60
N LEU A 26 -20.85 7.32 -14.34
CA LEU A 26 -21.45 6.64 -13.19
C LEU A 26 -22.97 6.84 -13.16
N ASP A 27 -23.45 8.03 -13.46
CA ASP A 27 -24.88 8.34 -13.57
C ASP A 27 -25.54 7.58 -14.71
N LEU A 28 -24.86 7.45 -15.86
CA LEU A 28 -25.30 6.62 -16.97
C LEU A 28 -25.41 5.15 -16.55
N CYS A 29 -24.44 4.63 -15.80
CA CYS A 29 -24.48 3.24 -15.32
C CYS A 29 -25.67 2.99 -14.38
N GLN A 30 -25.97 3.96 -13.52
CA GLN A 30 -27.11 3.88 -12.60
C GLN A 30 -28.45 3.97 -13.33
N THR A 31 -28.56 4.89 -14.29
CA THR A 31 -29.79 5.13 -15.06
C THR A 31 -30.10 3.97 -15.99
N SER A 32 -29.10 3.49 -16.73
CA SER A 32 -29.22 2.33 -17.62
C SER A 32 -29.27 1.00 -16.87
N ARG A 33 -28.98 1.01 -15.56
CA ARG A 33 -28.81 -0.17 -14.69
C ARG A 33 -27.82 -1.19 -15.29
N SER A 34 -26.78 -0.70 -15.93
CA SER A 34 -25.76 -1.49 -16.61
C SER A 34 -24.38 -0.89 -16.38
N ALA A 35 -23.40 -1.72 -16.05
CA ALA A 35 -22.03 -1.27 -15.82
C ALA A 35 -21.15 -1.30 -17.10
N VAL A 36 -21.75 -1.50 -18.28
CA VAL A 36 -21.01 -1.65 -19.55
C VAL A 36 -20.16 -0.42 -19.87
N ALA A 37 -20.63 0.79 -19.53
CA ALA A 37 -19.88 2.03 -19.78
C ALA A 37 -18.57 2.13 -18.97
N LEU A 38 -18.39 1.33 -17.91
CA LEU A 38 -17.13 1.28 -17.16
C LEU A 38 -16.01 0.53 -17.89
N LEU A 39 -16.35 -0.33 -18.85
CA LEU A 39 -15.37 -1.15 -19.57
C LEU A 39 -14.38 -0.28 -20.36
N ASP A 40 -14.87 0.86 -20.88
CA ASP A 40 -14.06 1.82 -21.65
C ASP A 40 -13.02 2.54 -20.77
N LEU A 41 -13.30 2.66 -19.47
CA LEU A 41 -12.42 3.34 -18.51
C LEU A 41 -11.23 2.46 -18.06
N ARG A 42 -11.25 1.15 -18.31
CA ARG A 42 -10.15 0.22 -17.98
C ARG A 42 -9.64 0.39 -16.54
N LEU A 43 -10.58 0.50 -15.59
CA LEU A 43 -10.32 0.75 -14.17
C LEU A 43 -9.46 -0.35 -13.50
N ASP A 44 -9.35 -1.52 -14.12
CA ASP A 44 -8.44 -2.60 -13.73
C ASP A 44 -6.96 -2.17 -13.76
N ARG A 45 -6.60 -1.26 -14.66
CA ARG A 45 -5.22 -0.75 -14.83
C ARG A 45 -4.85 0.36 -13.86
N CYS A 46 -5.83 0.96 -13.19
CA CYS A 46 -5.61 2.03 -12.21
C CYS A 46 -5.13 1.51 -10.84
N GLY A 47 -4.92 0.20 -10.71
CA GLY A 47 -4.43 -0.47 -9.50
C GLY A 47 -5.52 -1.22 -8.74
N ALA A 48 -5.09 -2.12 -7.85
CA ALA A 48 -5.97 -3.06 -7.16
C ALA A 48 -7.06 -2.37 -6.30
N TYR A 49 -6.77 -1.20 -5.75
CA TYR A 49 -7.72 -0.44 -4.95
C TYR A 49 -8.91 0.08 -5.77
N VAL A 50 -8.64 0.74 -6.90
CA VAL A 50 -9.67 1.22 -7.84
C VAL A 50 -10.43 0.03 -8.44
N ALA A 51 -9.72 -1.02 -8.86
CA ALA A 51 -10.35 -2.22 -9.40
C ALA A 51 -11.31 -2.90 -8.40
N ALA A 52 -10.96 -2.93 -7.11
CA ALA A 52 -11.84 -3.47 -6.07
C ALA A 52 -13.10 -2.63 -5.87
N LYS A 53 -13.00 -1.30 -5.92
CA LYS A 53 -14.14 -0.38 -5.84
C LYS A 53 -15.02 -0.45 -7.10
N ALA A 54 -14.42 -0.57 -8.28
CA ALA A 54 -15.14 -0.76 -9.55
C ALA A 54 -16.01 -2.02 -9.51
N ARG A 55 -15.42 -3.15 -9.11
CA ARG A 55 -16.16 -4.41 -8.90
C ARG A 55 -17.25 -4.30 -7.85
N ALA A 56 -17.07 -3.47 -6.82
CA ALA A 56 -18.11 -3.24 -5.83
C ALA A 56 -19.30 -2.48 -6.41
N PHE A 57 -19.04 -1.43 -7.17
CA PHE A 57 -20.06 -0.67 -7.88
C PHE A 57 -20.81 -1.53 -8.91
N GLU A 58 -20.11 -2.30 -9.74
CA GLU A 58 -20.70 -3.24 -10.71
C GLU A 58 -21.69 -4.21 -10.06
N ARG A 59 -21.34 -4.74 -8.88
CA ARG A 59 -22.24 -5.63 -8.11
C ARG A 59 -23.51 -4.93 -7.66
N GLU A 60 -23.41 -3.68 -7.21
CA GLU A 60 -24.58 -2.92 -6.76
C GLU A 60 -25.48 -2.50 -7.93
N VAL A 61 -24.90 -2.14 -9.09
CA VAL A 61 -25.65 -1.90 -10.33
C VAL A 61 -26.40 -3.16 -10.77
N ALA A 62 -25.75 -4.32 -10.76
CA ALA A 62 -26.40 -5.60 -11.09
C ALA A 62 -27.53 -5.96 -10.11
N ARG A 63 -27.36 -5.66 -8.82
CA ARG A 63 -28.42 -5.83 -7.80
C ARG A 63 -29.59 -4.90 -8.05
N ALA A 64 -29.34 -3.65 -8.44
CA ALA A 64 -30.37 -2.69 -8.80
C ALA A 64 -31.13 -3.11 -10.07
N ALA A 65 -30.45 -3.68 -11.06
CA ALA A 65 -31.07 -4.26 -12.26
C ALA A 65 -32.02 -5.42 -11.92
N ALA A 66 -31.65 -6.28 -10.97
CA ALA A 66 -32.44 -7.44 -10.56
C ALA A 66 -33.59 -7.11 -9.57
N ALA A 67 -33.65 -5.89 -9.02
CA ALA A 67 -34.67 -5.48 -8.06
C ALA A 67 -36.02 -5.25 -8.76
N LYS A 68 -37.09 -5.83 -8.20
CA LYS A 68 -38.46 -5.76 -8.76
C LYS A 68 -39.46 -5.01 -7.88
N SER A 69 -39.30 -5.02 -6.56
CA SER A 69 -40.21 -4.31 -5.66
C SER A 69 -39.74 -2.88 -5.41
N ALA A 70 -40.67 -1.92 -5.27
CA ALA A 70 -40.34 -0.51 -5.06
C ALA A 70 -39.37 -0.28 -3.90
N LYS A 71 -39.61 -0.94 -2.75
CA LYS A 71 -38.72 -0.90 -1.59
C LYS A 71 -37.31 -1.41 -1.91
N LYS A 72 -37.20 -2.51 -2.65
CA LYS A 72 -35.90 -3.10 -3.02
C LYS A 72 -35.18 -2.22 -4.04
N CYS A 73 -35.89 -1.70 -5.04
CA CYS A 73 -35.35 -0.78 -6.04
C CYS A 73 -34.74 0.47 -5.39
N SER A 74 -35.46 1.11 -4.46
CA SER A 74 -34.96 2.27 -3.71
C SER A 74 -33.71 1.90 -2.91
N ALA A 75 -33.74 0.82 -2.12
CA ALA A 75 -32.59 0.40 -1.33
C ALA A 75 -31.34 0.07 -2.18
N THR A 76 -31.51 -0.63 -3.30
CA THR A 76 -30.39 -0.95 -4.21
C THR A 76 -29.88 0.28 -4.96
N ALA A 77 -30.74 1.26 -5.27
CA ALA A 77 -30.32 2.52 -5.88
C ALA A 77 -29.45 3.35 -4.91
N GLU A 78 -29.83 3.43 -3.64
CA GLU A 78 -29.00 4.06 -2.61
C GLU A 78 -27.65 3.36 -2.41
N ALA A 79 -27.62 2.03 -2.48
CA ALA A 79 -26.39 1.26 -2.39
C ALA A 79 -25.48 1.50 -3.61
N ALA A 80 -26.06 1.53 -4.82
CA ALA A 80 -25.33 1.85 -6.05
C ALA A 80 -24.76 3.28 -6.03
N ARG A 81 -25.53 4.27 -5.55
CA ARG A 81 -25.04 5.65 -5.38
C ARG A 81 -23.88 5.74 -4.40
N ARG A 82 -23.96 5.08 -3.25
CA ARG A 82 -22.84 4.99 -2.31
C ARG A 82 -21.61 4.32 -2.92
N ALA A 83 -21.79 3.22 -3.64
CA ALA A 83 -20.69 2.53 -4.31
C ALA A 83 -20.06 3.36 -5.45
N ALA A 84 -20.84 4.21 -6.11
CA ALA A 84 -20.34 5.18 -7.10
C ALA A 84 -19.46 6.25 -6.43
N SER A 85 -19.92 6.88 -5.35
CA SER A 85 -19.12 7.86 -4.60
C SER A 85 -17.83 7.24 -4.03
N ASP A 86 -17.90 6.00 -3.56
CA ASP A 86 -16.73 5.23 -3.11
C ASP A 86 -15.70 5.01 -4.22
N LEU A 87 -16.17 4.75 -5.45
CA LEU A 87 -15.32 4.56 -6.62
C LEU A 87 -14.70 5.88 -7.08
N GLU A 88 -15.51 6.94 -7.17
CA GLU A 88 -15.05 8.29 -7.49
C GLU A 88 -13.98 8.76 -6.50
N PHE A 89 -14.23 8.61 -5.19
CA PHE A 89 -13.26 8.92 -4.16
C PHE A 89 -11.95 8.13 -4.33
N ALA A 90 -12.04 6.83 -4.64
CA ALA A 90 -10.86 6.01 -4.84
C ALA A 90 -10.03 6.44 -6.05
N ILE A 91 -10.69 6.85 -7.14
CA ILE A 91 -10.03 7.37 -8.34
C ILE A 91 -9.35 8.70 -8.03
N GLU A 92 -10.05 9.64 -7.38
CA GLU A 92 -9.47 10.94 -7.00
C GLU A 92 -8.29 10.79 -6.04
N GLN A 93 -8.39 9.88 -5.07
CA GLN A 93 -7.28 9.56 -4.16
C GLN A 93 -6.04 9.06 -4.94
N MET A 94 -6.24 8.16 -5.91
CA MET A 94 -5.16 7.62 -6.72
C MET A 94 -4.59 8.64 -7.71
N ARG A 95 -5.43 9.52 -8.28
CA ARG A 95 -4.99 10.66 -9.09
C ARG A 95 -4.13 11.63 -8.28
N GLY A 96 -4.58 11.98 -7.08
CA GLY A 96 -3.83 12.82 -6.14
C GLY A 96 -2.47 12.21 -5.82
N ARG A 97 -2.44 10.91 -5.49
CA ARG A 97 -1.20 10.15 -5.27
C ARG A 97 -0.29 10.17 -6.50
N SER A 98 -0.83 9.96 -7.70
CA SER A 98 -0.10 9.97 -8.98
C SER A 98 0.56 11.32 -9.23
N LYS A 99 -0.16 12.43 -9.02
CA LYS A 99 0.37 13.80 -9.17
C LYS A 99 1.50 14.08 -8.18
N ILE A 100 1.31 13.74 -6.91
CA ILE A 100 2.34 13.89 -5.86
C ILE A 100 3.57 13.07 -6.23
N GLU A 101 3.41 11.80 -6.59
CA GLU A 101 4.55 10.94 -6.96
C GLU A 101 5.29 11.43 -8.20
N LYS A 102 4.59 11.94 -9.22
CA LYS A 102 5.25 12.57 -10.39
C LYS A 102 6.10 13.77 -9.97
N SER A 103 5.56 14.65 -9.12
CA SER A 103 6.31 15.82 -8.63
C SER A 103 7.50 15.43 -7.74
N GLU A 104 7.33 14.44 -6.86
CA GLU A 104 8.41 13.95 -6.00
C GLU A 104 9.52 13.31 -6.84
N ARG A 105 9.17 12.53 -7.88
CA ARG A 105 10.12 11.89 -8.81
C ARG A 105 11.02 12.85 -9.56
N GLU A 106 10.66 14.13 -9.65
CA GLU A 106 11.55 15.15 -10.21
C GLU A 106 12.74 15.46 -9.30
N PHE A 107 12.65 15.16 -8.00
CA PHE A 107 13.67 15.54 -7.01
C PHE A 107 14.24 14.35 -6.25
N PHE A 108 13.43 13.34 -5.96
CA PHE A 108 13.86 12.14 -5.25
C PHE A 108 13.04 10.90 -5.64
N TYR A 109 13.63 9.73 -5.44
CA TYR A 109 12.95 8.46 -5.67
C TYR A 109 13.50 7.41 -4.72
N VAL A 110 12.58 6.63 -4.13
CA VAL A 110 12.89 5.51 -3.23
C VAL A 110 12.55 4.22 -3.97
N ASP A 111 13.50 3.31 -4.07
CA ASP A 111 13.29 2.03 -4.73
C ASP A 111 12.58 1.04 -3.80
N ASP A 112 11.38 0.60 -4.20
CA ASP A 112 10.56 -0.37 -3.49
C ASP A 112 10.71 -1.82 -4.00
N HIS A 113 11.55 -2.04 -5.02
CA HIS A 113 11.88 -3.35 -5.59
C HIS A 113 12.91 -4.10 -4.75
N ILE A 114 12.56 -4.35 -3.49
CA ILE A 114 13.39 -5.09 -2.54
C ILE A 114 12.97 -6.56 -2.57
N ALA A 115 13.88 -7.42 -3.00
CA ALA A 115 13.68 -8.86 -3.07
C ALA A 115 13.64 -9.49 -1.66
N PRO A 116 12.75 -10.48 -1.43
CA PRO A 116 12.70 -11.19 -0.17
C PRO A 116 13.98 -12.00 0.07
N PRO A 117 14.45 -12.09 1.33
CA PRO A 117 15.54 -12.97 1.71
C PRO A 117 15.21 -14.44 1.42
N LEU A 118 16.23 -15.18 0.94
CA LEU A 118 16.12 -16.60 0.57
C LEU A 118 15.98 -17.54 1.78
N ARG A 119 16.38 -17.10 2.96
CA ARG A 119 16.40 -17.91 4.19
C ARG A 119 15.90 -17.10 5.37
N ALA A 120 15.12 -17.75 6.22
CA ALA A 120 14.73 -17.19 7.51
C ALA A 120 15.93 -17.20 8.47
N THR A 121 16.18 -16.06 9.10
CA THR A 121 17.22 -15.84 10.10
C THR A 121 16.63 -15.07 11.27
N ASP A 122 17.27 -15.14 12.44
CA ASP A 122 16.81 -14.39 13.63
C ASP A 122 16.95 -12.87 13.42
N TRP A 123 17.82 -12.46 12.50
CA TRP A 123 18.00 -11.08 12.08
C TRP A 123 17.28 -10.83 10.77
N VAL A 124 16.40 -9.84 10.77
CA VAL A 124 15.74 -9.31 9.59
C VAL A 124 16.54 -8.12 9.09
N ARG A 125 16.94 -8.17 7.82
CA ARG A 125 17.66 -7.09 7.15
C ARG A 125 16.85 -6.61 5.94
N VAL A 126 16.69 -5.30 5.83
CA VAL A 126 16.10 -4.64 4.67
C VAL A 126 17.06 -3.57 4.19
N VAL A 127 17.43 -3.62 2.91
CA VAL A 127 18.27 -2.61 2.28
C VAL A 127 17.39 -1.78 1.36
N ILE A 128 17.41 -0.46 1.54
CA ILE A 128 16.61 0.47 0.75
C ILE A 128 17.55 1.43 0.05
N SER A 129 17.45 1.44 -1.28
CA SER A 129 18.18 2.37 -2.13
C SER A 129 17.30 3.55 -2.49
N TYR A 130 17.90 4.73 -2.54
CA TYR A 130 17.21 5.96 -2.90
C TYR A 130 18.14 6.88 -3.68
N ARG A 131 17.55 7.79 -4.44
CA ARG A 131 18.24 8.83 -5.20
C ARG A 131 17.58 10.16 -4.97
N TRP A 132 18.36 11.24 -5.01
CA TRP A 132 17.87 12.60 -4.90
C TRP A 132 18.74 13.57 -5.71
N ARG A 133 18.20 14.73 -6.04
CA ARG A 133 18.94 15.85 -6.64
C ARG A 133 18.38 17.19 -6.14
N PRO A 134 19.21 18.23 -5.96
CA PRO A 134 18.74 19.53 -5.47
C PRO A 134 17.94 20.33 -6.51
N ARG A 135 18.17 20.11 -7.81
CA ARG A 135 17.44 20.77 -8.90
C ARG A 135 17.19 19.80 -10.05
N ILE A 136 16.23 20.13 -10.91
CA ILE A 136 15.83 19.30 -12.06
C ILE A 136 16.99 19.04 -13.04
N ASN A 137 17.94 19.97 -13.16
CA ASN A 137 19.09 19.84 -14.05
C ASN A 137 20.35 19.30 -13.35
N ASP A 138 20.31 19.08 -12.04
CA ASP A 138 21.47 18.58 -11.30
C ASP A 138 21.60 17.06 -11.47
N ALA A 139 22.83 16.57 -11.31
CA ALA A 139 23.11 15.14 -11.31
C ALA A 139 22.43 14.45 -10.12
N TRP A 140 21.95 13.22 -10.34
CA TRP A 140 21.40 12.39 -9.28
C TRP A 140 22.48 11.95 -8.30
N SER A 141 22.24 12.18 -7.02
CA SER A 141 22.95 11.58 -5.91
C SER A 141 22.27 10.28 -5.49
N HIS A 142 23.05 9.33 -5.00
CA HIS A 142 22.59 7.99 -4.64
C HIS A 142 22.95 7.68 -3.20
N GLY A 143 22.07 6.95 -2.53
CA GLY A 143 22.25 6.56 -1.15
C GLY A 143 21.58 5.23 -0.87
N THR A 144 21.97 4.62 0.24
CA THR A 144 21.41 3.34 0.68
C THR A 144 21.42 3.29 2.19
N ILE A 145 20.30 2.83 2.76
CA ILE A 145 20.14 2.58 4.19
C ILE A 145 19.84 1.10 4.41
N THR A 146 20.51 0.53 5.41
CA THR A 146 20.22 -0.82 5.89
C THR A 146 19.47 -0.75 7.21
N PHE A 147 18.22 -1.23 7.21
CA PHE A 147 17.46 -1.49 8.42
C PHE A 147 17.75 -2.90 8.94
N THR A 148 18.05 -3.01 10.23
CA THR A 148 18.22 -4.29 10.93
C THR A 148 17.24 -4.41 12.09
N TYR A 149 16.68 -5.59 12.28
CA TYR A 149 15.81 -5.91 13.41
C TYR A 149 16.06 -7.35 13.86
N GLN A 150 16.23 -7.56 15.16
CA GLN A 150 16.32 -8.91 15.74
C GLN A 150 14.92 -9.36 16.15
N ILE A 151 14.48 -10.51 15.65
CA ILE A 151 13.22 -11.12 16.08
C ILE A 151 13.45 -11.67 17.50
N PRO A 152 12.65 -11.24 18.50
CA PRO A 152 12.76 -11.80 19.83
C PRO A 152 12.48 -13.31 19.82
N ASN A 153 13.42 -14.12 20.28
CA ASN A 153 13.29 -15.58 20.38
C ASN A 153 12.15 -16.02 21.31
N GLU A 154 11.74 -15.13 22.21
CA GLU A 154 10.66 -15.31 23.16
C GLU A 154 9.56 -14.28 22.90
N ARG A 155 8.76 -14.47 21.85
CA ARG A 155 7.38 -14.01 21.95
C ARG A 155 6.72 -14.87 23.03
N LEU A 156 6.80 -14.39 24.28
CA LEU A 156 5.95 -14.88 25.36
C LEU A 156 4.53 -14.95 24.78
N PRO A 157 3.89 -16.14 24.77
CA PRO A 157 2.54 -16.22 24.27
C PRO A 157 1.71 -15.23 25.06
N ALA A 158 0.96 -14.37 24.35
CA ALA A 158 -0.03 -13.52 24.99
C ALA A 158 -0.84 -14.39 25.96
N PRO A 159 -1.05 -13.96 27.23
CA PRO A 159 -1.64 -14.79 28.27
C PRO A 159 -2.95 -15.48 27.86
N ASP A 160 -3.66 -14.89 26.89
CA ASP A 160 -5.00 -15.29 26.44
C ASP A 160 -5.02 -16.20 25.19
N LEU A 161 -3.88 -16.56 24.61
CA LEU A 161 -3.87 -17.48 23.48
C LEU A 161 -3.99 -18.92 23.96
N VAL A 162 -5.13 -19.55 23.63
CA VAL A 162 -5.41 -20.97 23.79
C VAL A 162 -4.19 -21.77 23.34
N ARG A 163 -3.50 -22.40 24.31
CA ARG A 163 -2.37 -23.28 24.00
C ARG A 163 -2.87 -24.35 23.03
N PRO A 164 -2.24 -24.53 21.86
CA PRO A 164 -2.71 -25.52 20.90
C PRO A 164 -2.75 -26.89 21.57
N THR A 165 -3.90 -27.54 21.52
CA THR A 165 -4.21 -28.81 22.19
C THR A 165 -3.30 -29.96 21.72
N ARG A 166 -2.60 -29.78 20.60
CA ARG A 166 -1.69 -30.74 19.98
C ARG A 166 -0.30 -30.11 19.81
N LYS A 167 0.75 -30.82 20.23
CA LYS A 167 2.15 -30.43 19.97
C LYS A 167 2.35 -30.23 18.47
N ARG A 168 2.74 -29.03 18.05
CA ARG A 168 3.09 -28.72 16.66
C ARG A 168 4.25 -29.62 16.20
N SER A 169 4.13 -30.23 15.02
CA SER A 169 5.20 -31.05 14.43
C SER A 169 6.44 -30.18 14.14
N PRO A 170 7.64 -30.78 14.04
CA PRO A 170 8.86 -30.03 13.69
C PRO A 170 8.70 -29.25 12.38
N ARG A 171 8.04 -29.85 11.38
CA ARG A 171 7.74 -29.22 10.10
C ARG A 171 6.82 -28.01 10.22
N GLN A 172 5.76 -28.11 11.03
CA GLN A 172 4.84 -26.99 11.26
C GLN A 172 5.54 -25.84 11.97
N ARG A 173 6.39 -26.12 12.96
CA ARG A 173 7.17 -25.09 13.66
C ARG A 173 8.12 -24.35 12.72
N GLN A 174 8.73 -25.06 11.77
CA GLN A 174 9.58 -24.44 10.77
C GLN A 174 8.77 -23.53 9.83
N GLN A 175 7.63 -23.99 9.35
CA GLN A 175 6.74 -23.18 8.51
C GLN A 175 6.23 -21.93 9.24
N ASP A 176 5.85 -22.06 10.51
CA ASP A 176 5.39 -20.94 11.31
C ASP A 176 6.50 -19.89 11.51
N ARG A 177 7.74 -20.34 11.77
CA ARG A 177 8.92 -19.46 11.87
C ARG A 177 9.23 -18.74 10.57
N GLU A 178 9.15 -19.44 9.44
CA GLU A 178 9.33 -18.85 8.12
C GLU A 178 8.25 -17.81 7.81
N ALA A 179 6.98 -18.15 8.06
CA ALA A 179 5.86 -17.23 7.86
C ALA A 179 5.98 -15.98 8.75
N GLU A 180 6.39 -16.13 10.00
CA GLU A 180 6.64 -15.03 10.92
C GLU A 180 7.79 -14.15 10.43
N PHE A 181 8.91 -14.74 10.06
CA PHE A 181 10.06 -14.02 9.50
C PHE A 181 9.66 -13.20 8.27
N TYR A 182 8.93 -13.80 7.32
CA TYR A 182 8.48 -13.07 6.14
C TYR A 182 7.46 -11.98 6.48
N SER A 183 6.58 -12.19 7.46
CA SER A 183 5.65 -11.16 7.93
C SER A 183 6.40 -9.97 8.55
N VAL A 184 7.39 -10.22 9.40
CA VAL A 184 8.22 -9.17 10.03
C VAL A 184 9.06 -8.47 8.97
N TRP A 185 9.65 -9.21 8.03
CA TRP A 185 10.41 -8.65 6.92
C TRP A 185 9.56 -7.72 6.05
N GLN A 186 8.35 -8.14 5.66
CA GLN A 186 7.42 -7.29 4.90
C GLN A 186 7.05 -6.03 5.67
N HIS A 187 6.79 -6.16 6.98
CA HIS A 187 6.45 -5.02 7.81
C HIS A 187 7.63 -4.04 7.95
N LEU A 188 8.83 -4.53 8.24
CA LEU A 188 10.05 -3.70 8.29
C LEU A 188 10.35 -3.03 6.94
N LYS A 189 10.14 -3.75 5.83
CA LYS A 189 10.26 -3.22 4.47
C LYS A 189 9.33 -2.01 4.29
N MET A 190 8.05 -2.17 4.61
CA MET A 190 7.07 -1.09 4.50
C MET A 190 7.44 0.11 5.37
N LEU A 191 7.82 -0.13 6.63
CA LEU A 191 8.21 0.93 7.56
C LEU A 191 9.43 1.70 7.04
N GLY A 192 10.48 1.00 6.61
CA GLY A 192 11.69 1.63 6.09
C GLY A 192 11.42 2.44 4.82
N LEU A 193 10.60 1.92 3.89
CA LEU A 193 10.24 2.61 2.65
C LEU A 193 9.51 3.93 2.93
N HIS A 194 8.51 3.89 3.81
CA HIS A 194 7.78 5.08 4.24
C HIS A 194 8.67 6.05 5.01
N ALA A 195 9.56 5.55 5.87
CA ALA A 195 10.47 6.38 6.65
C ALA A 195 11.43 7.18 5.75
N VAL A 196 12.07 6.51 4.79
CA VAL A 196 12.97 7.17 3.83
C VAL A 196 12.21 8.18 2.97
N ARG A 197 11.02 7.83 2.44
CA ARG A 197 10.20 8.74 1.63
C ARG A 197 9.78 9.99 2.42
N ASN A 198 9.29 9.81 3.65
CA ASN A 198 8.86 10.91 4.51
C ASN A 198 10.04 11.83 4.87
N TYR A 199 11.21 11.25 5.21
CA TYR A 199 12.40 12.03 5.49
C TYR A 199 12.84 12.88 4.30
N LEU A 200 12.90 12.28 3.11
CA LEU A 200 13.25 13.00 1.87
C LEU A 200 12.26 14.13 1.60
N ARG A 201 10.96 13.90 1.79
CA ARG A 201 9.93 14.92 1.59
C ARG A 201 10.07 16.11 2.55
N GLU A 202 10.49 15.87 3.80
CA GLU A 202 10.58 16.90 4.84
C GLU A 202 11.93 17.64 4.86
N HIS A 203 13.03 16.96 4.51
CA HIS A 203 14.39 17.45 4.69
C HIS A 203 15.13 17.75 3.38
N TRP A 204 14.49 17.57 2.22
CA TRP A 204 15.08 17.96 0.94
C TRP A 204 15.34 19.49 0.88
N PRO A 205 16.49 19.95 0.36
CA PRO A 205 17.58 19.20 -0.28
C PRO A 205 18.70 18.68 0.66
N ASN A 206 18.63 18.98 1.97
CA ASN A 206 19.66 18.64 2.95
C ASN A 206 19.51 17.21 3.48
N VAL A 207 19.73 16.23 2.60
CA VAL A 207 19.54 14.81 2.91
C VAL A 207 20.70 14.27 3.77
N SER A 208 20.42 13.88 5.01
CA SER A 208 21.36 13.19 5.90
C SER A 208 20.74 11.90 6.42
N ILE A 209 20.83 10.84 5.61
CA ILE A 209 20.32 9.51 5.96
C ILE A 209 21.50 8.60 6.33
N PRO A 210 21.47 7.92 7.49
CA PRO A 210 22.55 7.03 7.90
C PRO A 210 22.61 5.76 7.03
N SER A 211 23.80 5.19 6.84
CA SER A 211 23.96 3.95 6.06
C SER A 211 23.36 2.72 6.75
N LYS A 212 23.27 2.73 8.08
CA LYS A 212 22.77 1.63 8.91
C LYS A 212 21.88 2.19 10.01
N PHE A 213 20.76 1.52 10.29
CA PHE A 213 19.86 1.86 11.38
C PHE A 213 19.25 0.59 11.97
N GLU A 214 19.30 0.47 13.29
CA GLU A 214 18.64 -0.61 14.02
C GLU A 214 17.22 -0.19 14.37
N ALA A 215 16.24 -0.96 13.90
CA ALA A 215 14.83 -0.64 14.10
C ALA A 215 14.45 -0.80 15.57
N ARG A 216 13.82 0.24 16.13
CA ARG A 216 13.46 0.30 17.55
C ARG A 216 12.17 -0.48 17.79
N ALA A 217 12.22 -1.57 18.55
CA ALA A 217 11.01 -2.24 19.01
C ALA A 217 10.22 -1.34 19.98
N ASP A 218 8.90 -1.48 19.99
CA ASP A 218 8.08 -0.86 21.03
C ASP A 218 8.44 -1.45 22.40
N GLY A 219 8.67 -0.59 23.40
CA GLY A 219 9.06 -1.01 24.75
C GLY A 219 7.98 -1.79 25.50
N HIS A 220 6.71 -1.66 25.09
CA HIS A 220 5.59 -2.37 25.72
C HIS A 220 5.30 -3.71 25.06
N THR A 221 5.34 -3.78 23.72
CA THR A 221 4.98 -4.99 22.97
C THR A 221 6.18 -5.80 22.46
N GLY A 222 7.38 -5.21 22.40
CA GLY A 222 8.56 -5.83 21.80
C GLY A 222 8.46 -6.01 20.28
N VAL A 223 7.44 -5.43 19.64
CA VAL A 223 7.17 -5.55 18.20
C VAL A 223 7.45 -4.22 17.50
N LEU A 224 7.75 -4.29 16.20
CA LEU A 224 7.83 -3.12 15.33
C LEU A 224 6.49 -2.36 15.30
N ASN A 225 6.56 -1.04 15.38
CA ASN A 225 5.45 -0.11 15.25
C ASN A 225 5.73 0.92 14.14
N ASN A 226 4.79 1.85 13.94
CA ASN A 226 4.87 2.86 12.87
C ASN A 226 6.05 3.84 13.01
N PHE A 227 6.72 3.90 14.17
CA PHE A 227 7.86 4.77 14.44
C PHE A 227 9.20 4.03 14.49
N SER A 228 9.19 2.70 14.42
CA SER A 228 10.37 1.85 14.57
C SER A 228 11.46 2.08 13.54
N ALA A 229 11.13 2.66 12.38
CA ALA A 229 12.07 2.97 11.30
C ALA A 229 12.44 4.47 11.20
N ASN A 230 11.94 5.32 12.11
CA ASN A 230 12.18 6.77 12.05
C ASN A 230 13.57 7.13 12.60
N PHE A 231 14.58 7.03 11.74
CA PHE A 231 15.98 7.27 12.08
C PHE A 231 16.33 8.72 12.43
N TRP A 232 15.43 9.69 12.20
CA TRP A 232 15.64 11.11 12.49
C TRP A 232 14.97 11.59 13.79
N ARG A 233 14.22 10.73 14.48
CA ARG A 233 13.60 11.10 15.76
C ARG A 233 14.57 10.89 16.92
N PRO A 234 14.72 11.88 17.84
CA PRO A 234 15.46 11.68 19.08
C PRO A 234 14.81 10.57 19.92
N GLU A 235 15.62 9.97 20.78
CA GLU A 235 15.20 8.94 21.76
C GLU A 235 14.27 9.50 22.83
#